data_AF-A0A6P8TMY9-F1
#
_entry.id   AF-A0A6P8TMY9-F1
#
_cell.length_a   1.000
_cell.length_b   1.000
_cell.length_c   1.000
_cell.angle_alpha   90.00
_cell.angle_beta   90.00
_cell.angle_gamma   90.00
#
_symmetry.space_group_name_H-M   'P 1'
#
loop_
_entity.id
_entity.type
_entity.pdbx_description
1 polymer ?
#
loop_
_entity_poly.entity_id
_entity_poly.type
_entity_poly.pdbx_seq_one_letter_code
_entity_poly.pdbx_strand_id
1 'polypeptide(L)'
;MRSLSGGERSFSTVCFVVSLWVITEAPFRCLDEFDVFMDMVNRRISMDMMLKVASGQRYRQFIFLTPQSISSLPQSKNIRILRLKDPDRGIKEQSSQDGDNE
;
A
#
# COMPACT_ATOMS: atom_id res chain seq x y z
N MET A 1 -15.44 20.15 16.30
CA MET A 1 -14.47 20.12 15.18
C MET A 1 -14.68 18.78 14.47
N ARG A 2 -15.07 18.75 13.19
CA ARG A 2 -15.23 17.47 12.47
C ARG A 2 -13.85 16.91 12.18
N SER A 3 -13.51 15.77 12.76
CA SER A 3 -12.28 15.04 12.44
C SER A 3 -12.46 14.27 11.15
N LEU A 4 -11.43 14.26 10.30
CA LEU A 4 -11.37 13.41 9.11
C LEU A 4 -11.50 11.92 9.50
N SER A 5 -12.10 11.13 8.61
CA SER A 5 -12.14 9.67 8.76
C SER A 5 -10.72 9.07 8.64
N GLY A 6 -10.56 7.79 9.00
CA GLY A 6 -9.30 7.07 8.81
C GLY A 6 -8.81 7.15 7.36
N GLY A 7 -9.69 6.79 6.41
CA GLY A 7 -9.37 6.81 4.98
C GLY A 7 -9.12 8.21 4.43
N GLU A 8 -9.87 9.23 4.89
CA GLU A 8 -9.65 10.62 4.47
C GLU A 8 -8.28 11.16 4.94
N ARG A 9 -7.83 10.77 6.14
CA ARG A 9 -6.49 11.13 6.64
C ARG A 9 -5.40 10.48 5.80
N SER A 10 -5.52 9.19 5.51
CA SER A 10 -4.58 8.48 4.63
C SER A 10 -4.55 9.11 3.24
N PHE A 11 -5.72 9.42 2.67
CA PHE A 11 -5.83 10.00 1.33
C PHE A 11 -5.16 11.38 1.27
N SER A 12 -5.45 12.23 2.25
CA SER A 12 -4.83 13.56 2.38
C SER A 12 -3.31 13.45 2.51
N THR A 13 -2.82 12.44 3.23
CA THR A 13 -1.38 12.18 3.40
C THR A 13 -0.71 11.80 2.08
N VAL A 14 -1.33 10.92 1.28
CA VAL A 14 -0.82 10.58 -0.05
C VAL A 14 -0.79 11.80 -0.97
N CYS A 15 -1.87 12.59 -1.00
CA CYS A 15 -1.93 13.84 -1.78
C CYS A 15 -0.79 14.80 -1.40
N PHE A 16 -0.50 14.94 -0.10
CA PHE A 16 0.58 15.77 0.39
C PHE A 16 1.96 15.24 -0.01
N VAL A 17 2.21 13.94 0.11
CA VAL A 17 3.48 13.34 -0.33
C VAL A 17 3.69 13.53 -1.84
N VAL A 18 2.64 13.32 -2.64
CA VAL A 18 2.68 13.47 -4.09
C VAL A 18 2.99 14.92 -4.49
N SER A 19 2.45 15.92 -3.79
CA SER A 19 2.77 17.33 -4.06
C SER A 19 4.23 17.66 -3.74
N LEU A 20 4.79 17.10 -2.66
CA LEU A 20 6.21 17.25 -2.33
C LEU A 20 7.13 16.57 -3.35
N TRP A 21 6.71 15.48 -3.98
CA TRP A 21 7.52 14.81 -5.01
C TRP A 21 7.77 15.63 -6.27
N VAL A 22 6.98 16.68 -6.51
CA VAL A 22 7.18 17.60 -7.64
C VAL A 22 8.41 18.48 -7.42
N ILE A 23 8.73 18.82 -6.17
CA ILE A 23 9.78 19.80 -5.82
C ILE A 23 11.02 19.17 -5.16
N THR A 24 10.93 17.92 -4.72
CA THR A 24 12.05 17.21 -4.08
C THR A 24 12.86 16.42 -5.10
N GLU A 25 14.19 16.40 -4.95
CA GLU A 25 15.07 15.54 -5.75
C GLU A 25 15.51 14.32 -4.94
N ALA A 26 15.14 13.13 -5.42
CA ALA A 26 15.56 11.86 -4.87
C ALA A 26 15.54 10.80 -5.99
N PRO A 27 16.62 9.98 -6.14
CA PRO A 27 16.67 8.93 -7.16
C PRO A 27 15.72 7.76 -6.85
N PHE A 28 15.43 7.52 -5.56
CA PHE A 28 14.53 6.47 -5.08
C PHE A 28 13.45 7.07 -4.18
N ARG A 29 12.22 6.59 -4.31
CA ARG A 29 11.10 6.94 -3.44
C ARG A 29 10.36 5.69 -3.03
N CYS A 30 10.18 5.55 -1.73
CA CYS A 30 9.51 4.39 -1.14
C CYS A 30 8.30 4.87 -0.34
N LEU A 31 7.18 4.18 -0.46
CA LEU A 31 6.07 4.30 0.47
C LEU A 31 5.66 2.92 0.93
N ASP A 32 5.48 2.81 2.24
CA ASP A 32 4.98 1.61 2.90
C ASP A 32 3.62 1.92 3.52
N GLU A 33 2.72 0.94 3.48
CA GLU A 33 1.38 1.01 4.06
C GLU A 33 0.56 2.27 3.66
N PHE A 34 0.83 2.83 2.47
CA PHE A 34 0.25 4.11 2.05
C PHE A 34 -1.27 4.07 1.87
N ASP A 35 -1.87 2.90 1.63
CA ASP A 35 -3.31 2.71 1.42
C ASP A 35 -4.05 2.19 2.65
N VAL A 36 -3.40 2.18 3.82
CA VAL A 36 -4.04 1.78 5.08
C VAL A 36 -5.25 2.68 5.38
N PHE A 37 -6.35 2.06 5.81
CA PHE A 37 -7.67 2.67 6.07
C PHE A 37 -8.42 3.23 4.86
N MET A 38 -7.86 3.22 3.64
CA MET A 38 -8.59 3.65 2.46
C MET A 38 -9.59 2.58 2.01
N ASP A 39 -10.78 3.02 1.59
CA ASP A 39 -11.68 2.17 0.79
C ASP A 39 -11.14 1.96 -0.63
N MET A 40 -11.81 1.10 -1.41
CA MET A 40 -11.40 0.77 -2.77
C MET A 40 -11.38 1.97 -3.73
N VAL A 41 -12.24 2.97 -3.54
CA VAL A 41 -12.34 4.14 -4.42
C VAL A 41 -11.16 5.08 -4.16
N ASN A 42 -10.96 5.47 -2.91
CA ASN A 42 -9.86 6.36 -2.50
C ASN A 42 -8.49 5.72 -2.76
N ARG A 43 -8.39 4.41 -2.54
CA ARG A 43 -7.20 3.62 -2.85
C ARG A 43 -6.88 3.64 -4.34
N ARG A 44 -7.89 3.46 -5.20
CA ARG A 44 -7.70 3.50 -6.65
C ARG A 44 -7.21 4.87 -7.12
N ILE A 45 -7.86 5.93 -6.65
CA ILE A 45 -7.51 7.31 -6.99
C ILE A 45 -6.07 7.63 -6.53
N SER A 46 -5.70 7.23 -5.31
CA SER A 46 -4.35 7.41 -4.76
C SER A 46 -3.29 6.71 -5.59
N MET A 47 -3.55 5.46 -5.96
CA MET A 47 -2.66 4.65 -6.80
C MET A 47 -2.45 5.29 -8.18
N ASP A 48 -3.54 5.70 -8.84
CA ASP A 48 -3.48 6.33 -10.16
C ASP A 48 -2.70 7.66 -10.11
N MET A 49 -2.87 8.45 -9.05
CA MET A 49 -2.08 9.67 -8.83
C MET A 49 -0.57 9.38 -8.70
N MET A 50 -0.20 8.42 -7.85
CA MET A 50 1.20 8.06 -7.65
C MET A 50 1.84 7.51 -8.92
N LEU A 51 1.14 6.62 -9.64
CA LEU A 51 1.64 6.05 -10.90
C LEU A 51 1.77 7.11 -12.00
N LYS A 52 0.84 8.07 -12.08
CA LYS A 52 0.94 9.19 -13.01
C LYS A 52 2.20 10.01 -12.75
N VAL A 53 2.47 10.37 -11.49
CA VAL A 53 3.70 11.10 -11.13
C VAL A 53 4.95 10.27 -11.41
N ALA A 54 4.94 8.98 -11.08
CA ALA A 54 6.06 8.09 -11.35
C ALA A 54 6.37 7.97 -12.85
N SER A 55 5.33 7.85 -13.70
CA SER A 55 5.49 7.73 -15.15
C SER A 55 6.12 8.96 -15.80
N GLY A 56 5.93 10.15 -15.21
CA GLY A 56 6.52 11.41 -15.68
C GLY A 56 7.98 11.60 -15.28
N GLN A 57 8.53 10.78 -14.37
CA GLN A 57 9.86 10.98 -13.79
C GLN A 57 10.82 9.84 -14.18
N ARG A 58 11.23 9.83 -15.46
CA ARG A 58 11.98 8.72 -16.11
C ARG A 58 13.27 8.29 -15.41
N TYR A 59 13.94 9.19 -14.69
CA TYR A 59 15.22 8.91 -14.03
C TYR A 59 15.09 8.57 -12.55
N ARG A 60 13.89 8.21 -12.08
CA ARG A 60 13.61 7.91 -10.67
C ARG A 60 12.88 6.59 -10.53
N GLN A 61 13.17 5.87 -9.45
CA GLN A 61 12.52 4.62 -9.12
C GLN A 61 11.54 4.81 -7.95
N PHE A 62 10.35 4.22 -8.10
CA PHE A 62 9.30 4.25 -7.10
C PHE A 62 9.06 2.82 -6.60
N ILE A 63 9.02 2.66 -5.28
CA ILE A 63 8.80 1.39 -4.59
C ILE A 63 7.58 1.58 -3.69
N PHE A 64 6.55 0.78 -3.92
CA PHE A 64 5.34 0.80 -3.12
C PHE A 64 5.19 -0.54 -2.42
N LEU A 65 5.08 -0.51 -1.10
CA LEU A 65 4.79 -1.67 -0.28
C LEU A 65 3.36 -1.52 0.24
N THR A 66 2.57 -2.57 0.03
CA THR A 66 1.20 -2.64 0.54
C THR A 66 0.83 -4.10 0.78
N PRO A 67 0.14 -4.42 1.89
CA PRO A 67 -0.45 -5.74 2.10
C PRO A 67 -1.68 -5.98 1.22
N GLN A 68 -2.19 -4.94 0.55
CA GLN A 68 -3.43 -5.00 -0.22
C GLN A 68 -3.21 -5.50 -1.65
N SER A 69 -4.16 -6.26 -2.17
CA SER A 69 -4.06 -6.85 -3.52
C SER A 69 -4.05 -5.78 -4.63
N ILE A 70 -3.06 -5.85 -5.51
CA ILE A 70 -2.78 -4.87 -6.57
C ILE A 70 -3.33 -5.32 -7.95
N SER A 71 -4.31 -6.23 -7.96
CA SER A 71 -4.81 -6.91 -9.17
C SER A 71 -5.41 -6.01 -10.26
N SER A 72 -5.70 -4.75 -9.96
CA SER A 72 -6.32 -3.80 -10.90
C SER A 72 -5.33 -2.86 -11.61
N LEU A 73 -4.02 -3.00 -11.41
CA LEU A 73 -3.05 -2.09 -12.05
C LEU A 73 -2.97 -2.28 -13.57
N PRO A 74 -2.74 -1.20 -14.33
CA PRO A 74 -2.53 -1.29 -15.76
C PRO A 74 -1.23 -2.07 -16.05
N GLN A 75 -1.29 -2.96 -17.03
CA GLN A 75 -0.09 -3.64 -17.51
C GLN A 75 0.81 -2.64 -18.23
N SER A 76 2.04 -2.48 -17.75
CA SER A 76 3.03 -1.56 -18.32
C SER A 76 4.42 -2.16 -18.21
N LYS A 77 5.28 -1.92 -19.21
CA LYS A 77 6.69 -2.34 -19.19
C LYS A 77 7.49 -1.67 -18.06
N ASN A 78 7.01 -0.55 -17.55
CA ASN A 78 7.66 0.22 -16.48
C ASN A 78 7.15 -0.18 -15.07
N ILE A 79 6.15 -1.06 -14.97
CA ILE A 79 5.58 -1.50 -13.70
C ILE A 79 5.93 -2.96 -13.49
N ARG A 80 6.56 -3.25 -12.35
CA ARG A 80 6.86 -4.61 -11.91
C ARG A 80 6.17 -4.85 -10.57
N ILE A 81 5.28 -5.83 -10.54
CA ILE A 81 4.60 -6.25 -9.31
C ILE A 81 5.32 -7.49 -8.77
N LEU A 82 5.75 -7.42 -7.52
CA LEU A 82 6.37 -8.54 -6.81
C LEU A 82 5.43 -8.96 -5.69
N ARG A 83 4.81 -10.14 -5.81
CA ARG A 83 4.02 -10.71 -4.72
C ARG A 83 4.92 -11.59 -3.86
N LEU A 84 5.03 -11.21 -2.59
CA LEU A 84 5.71 -12.02 -1.59
C LEU A 84 4.81 -13.18 -1.16
N LYS A 85 5.43 -14.27 -0.69
CA LYS A 85 4.70 -15.34 -0.01
C LYS A 85 4.10 -14.79 1.28
N ASP A 86 2.94 -15.30 1.66
CA ASP A 86 2.35 -14.96 2.94
C ASP A 86 3.30 -15.40 4.07
N PRO A 87 3.45 -14.60 5.14
CA PRO A 87 4.36 -14.92 6.23
C PRO A 87 3.90 -16.16 6.99
N ASP A 88 4.84 -16.98 7.46
CA ASP A 88 4.56 -18.15 8.30
C ASP A 88 3.99 -17.70 9.64
N ARG A 89 2.67 -17.80 9.78
CA ARG A 89 1.97 -17.58 11.05
C ARG A 89 2.01 -18.91 11.79
N GLY A 90 3.07 -19.13 12.57
CA GLY A 90 3.25 -20.36 13.35
C GLY A 90 1.94 -20.74 14.05
N ILE A 91 1.41 -21.92 13.70
CA ILE A 91 0.23 -22.49 14.33
C ILE A 91 0.62 -22.77 15.78
N LYS A 92 0.05 -22.03 16.74
CA LYS A 92 0.00 -22.49 18.12
C LYS A 92 -1.05 -23.60 18.17
N GLU A 93 -0.60 -24.84 18.03
CA GLU A 93 -1.39 -26.01 18.39
C GLU A 93 -1.73 -25.90 19.88
N GLN A 94 -2.94 -25.44 20.20
CA GLN A 94 -3.56 -25.77 21.47
C GLN A 94 -4.04 -27.21 21.34
N SER A 95 -3.25 -28.16 21.84
CA SER A 95 -3.75 -29.48 22.19
C SER A 95 -4.83 -29.28 23.27
N SER A 96 -6.10 -29.28 22.85
CA SER A 96 -7.19 -29.56 23.76
C SER A 96 -6.93 -30.95 24.35
N GLN A 97 -6.57 -30.99 25.63
CA GLN A 97 -6.73 -32.18 26.44
C GLN A 97 -8.23 -32.46 26.48
N ASP A 98 -8.66 -33.46 25.70
CA ASP A 98 -9.93 -34.12 25.93
C ASP A 98 -9.86 -34.68 27.36
N GLY A 99 -10.68 -34.10 28.23
CA GLY A 99 -10.90 -34.62 29.58
C GLY A 99 -11.65 -35.93 29.45
N ASP A 100 -10.95 -37.02 29.74
CA ASP A 100 -11.52 -38.36 29.89
C ASP A 100 -12.65 -38.36 30.93
N ASN A 101 -13.72 -39.06 30.54
CA ASN A 101 -14.89 -39.54 31.30
C ASN A 101 -14.73 -39.66 32.83
N GLU A 102 -15.74 -39.17 33.55
CA GLU A 102 -16.53 -39.95 34.52
C GLU A 102 -18.01 -39.53 34.47
#